data_AF-A0A0D0L2X2-F1
#
_entry.id   AF-A0A0D0L2X2-F1
#
_cell.length_a   1.000
_cell.length_b   1.000
_cell.length_c   1.000
_cell.angle_alpha   90.00
_cell.angle_beta   90.00
_cell.angle_gamma   90.00
#
_symmetry.space_group_name_H-M   'P 1'
#
loop_
_entity.id
_entity.type
_entity.pdbx_description
1 polymer ?
#
loop_
_entity_poly.entity_id
_entity_poly.type
_entity_poly.pdbx_seq_one_letter_code
_entity_poly.pdbx_strand_id
1 'polypeptide(L)'
;MNNGQPTYHPGFDAPIASTQERNRVLRNTYWLLALSMVPTVLGAWIGVSTGLARAMSPGIGLMVFLGGAFGFMYAIEKTKNSAAGVPVLLAFTFFMGLMLSRLVGSV
;
A
#
# COMPACT_ATOMS: atom_id res chain seq x y z
N MET A 1 -32.38 13.58 18.35
CA MET A 1 -32.08 15.03 18.50
C MET A 1 -30.86 15.19 19.39
N ASN A 2 -29.64 15.23 18.84
CA ASN A 2 -28.47 15.84 19.51
C ASN A 2 -27.37 16.05 18.46
N ASN A 3 -27.49 17.14 17.70
CA ASN A 3 -26.45 17.58 16.78
C ASN A 3 -25.54 18.52 17.59
N GLY A 4 -24.33 18.02 17.89
CA GLY A 4 -23.30 18.70 18.66
C GLY A 4 -23.15 20.16 18.23
N GLN A 5 -23.42 21.04 19.17
CA GLN A 5 -23.35 22.48 18.98
C GLN A 5 -21.91 22.88 18.62
N PRO A 6 -21.67 23.64 17.55
CA PRO A 6 -20.37 24.25 17.31
C PRO A 6 -20.13 25.28 18.41
N THR A 7 -19.22 24.96 19.33
CA THR A 7 -18.74 25.90 20.35
C THR A 7 -17.92 26.98 19.66
N TYR A 8 -18.54 28.14 19.44
CA TYR A 8 -17.88 29.34 18.92
C TYR A 8 -16.97 29.92 20.01
N HIS A 9 -15.65 29.95 19.78
CA HIS A 9 -14.67 30.58 20.67
C HIS A 9 -14.29 31.95 20.09
N PRO A 10 -14.57 33.07 20.78
CA PRO A 10 -14.31 34.40 20.25
C PRO A 10 -12.81 34.69 20.37
N GLY A 11 -12.09 34.52 19.28
CA GLY A 11 -10.65 34.74 19.17
C GLY A 11 -10.06 33.71 18.22
N PHE A 12 -9.78 34.13 16.98
CA PHE A 12 -9.31 33.32 15.85
C PHE A 12 -10.42 32.50 15.14
N ASP A 13 -11.10 33.13 14.18
CA ASP A 13 -12.06 32.53 13.24
C ASP A 13 -11.41 31.57 12.21
N ALA A 14 -10.51 30.68 12.66
CA ALA A 14 -10.08 29.55 11.84
C ALA A 14 -11.13 28.43 12.01
N PRO A 15 -11.79 27.97 10.93
CA PRO A 15 -12.77 26.89 11.02
C PRO A 15 -12.08 25.62 11.52
N ILE A 16 -12.24 25.31 12.80
CA ILE A 16 -11.75 24.07 13.39
C ILE A 16 -12.65 22.95 12.86
N ALA A 17 -12.12 22.09 12.00
CA ALA A 17 -12.87 20.99 11.41
C ALA A 17 -13.64 20.23 12.49
N SER A 18 -14.96 20.10 12.28
CA SER A 18 -15.85 19.47 13.24
C SER A 18 -15.36 18.05 13.56
N THR A 19 -15.66 17.54 14.76
CA THR A 19 -15.30 16.15 15.13
C THR A 19 -15.85 15.14 14.12
N GLN A 20 -16.99 15.44 13.51
CA GLN A 20 -17.61 14.63 12.45
C GLN A 20 -16.81 14.66 11.14
N GLU A 21 -16.28 15.80 10.70
CA GLU A 21 -15.42 15.89 9.51
C GLU A 21 -14.08 15.18 9.72
N ARG A 22 -13.47 15.33 10.89
CA ARG A 22 -12.24 14.61 11.25
C ARG A 22 -12.42 13.10 11.19
N ASN A 23 -13.51 12.58 11.75
CA ASN A 23 -13.83 11.15 11.72
C ASN A 23 -14.06 10.63 10.28
N ARG A 24 -14.62 11.45 9.38
CA ARG A 24 -14.82 11.08 7.98
C ARG A 24 -13.50 10.93 7.22
N VAL A 25 -12.56 11.87 7.39
CA VAL A 25 -11.25 11.79 6.74
C VAL A 25 -10.47 10.59 7.28
N LEU A 26 -10.44 10.40 8.60
CA LEU A 26 -9.77 9.24 9.20
C LEU A 26 -10.28 7.92 8.63
N ARG A 27 -11.61 7.76 8.53
CA ARG A 27 -12.20 6.55 7.92
C ARG A 27 -11.80 6.36 6.46
N ASN A 28 -11.78 7.43 5.66
CA ASN A 28 -11.34 7.35 4.26
C ASN A 28 -9.85 7.04 4.14
N THR A 29 -9.01 7.66 4.98
CA THR A 29 -7.58 7.37 5.04
C THR A 29 -7.34 5.92 5.44
N TYR A 30 -8.02 5.42 6.46
CA TYR A 30 -7.95 4.00 6.86
C TYR A 30 -8.44 3.08 5.74
N TRP A 31 -9.52 3.44 5.03
CA TRP A 31 -10.03 2.65 3.90
C TRP A 31 -9.03 2.58 2.74
N LEU A 32 -8.49 3.73 2.31
CA LEU A 32 -7.51 3.78 1.22
C LEU A 32 -6.21 3.07 1.60
N LEU A 33 -5.78 3.22 2.86
CA LEU A 33 -4.60 2.52 3.38
C LEU A 33 -4.83 1.01 3.41
N ALA A 34 -5.97 0.55 3.93
CA ALA A 34 -6.31 -0.87 3.93
C ALA A 34 -6.39 -1.43 2.51
N LEU A 35 -6.98 -0.69 1.57
CA LEU A 35 -7.05 -1.06 0.16
C LEU A 35 -5.65 -1.18 -0.47
N SER A 36 -4.71 -0.33 -0.07
CA SER A 36 -3.30 -0.42 -0.49
C SER A 36 -2.57 -1.65 0.06
N MET A 37 -3.03 -2.20 1.19
CA MET A 37 -2.46 -3.41 1.81
C MET A 37 -3.00 -4.71 1.21
N VAL A 38 -4.15 -4.68 0.52
CA VAL A 38 -4.72 -5.87 -0.13
C VAL A 38 -3.71 -6.57 -1.07
N PRO A 39 -3.09 -5.89 -2.06
CA PRO A 39 -2.13 -6.53 -2.96
C PRO A 39 -0.86 -7.02 -2.24
N THR A 40 -0.39 -6.33 -1.21
CA THR A 40 0.84 -6.73 -0.49
C THR A 40 0.60 -7.99 0.34
N VAL A 41 -0.52 -8.07 1.05
CA VAL A 41 -0.90 -9.24 1.86
C VAL A 41 -1.13 -10.47 0.97
N LEU A 42 -1.82 -10.30 -0.17
CA LEU A 42 -2.00 -11.37 -1.14
C LEU A 42 -0.67 -11.89 -1.70
N GLY A 43 0.25 -10.98 -2.06
CA GLY A 43 1.59 -11.35 -2.54
C GLY A 43 2.40 -12.11 -1.50
N ALA A 44 2.37 -11.64 -0.24
CA ALA A 44 3.06 -12.30 0.86
C ALA A 44 2.49 -13.70 1.11
N TRP A 45 1.16 -13.84 1.14
CA TRP A 45 0.49 -15.12 1.36
C TRP A 45 0.81 -16.15 0.28
N ILE A 46 0.78 -15.74 -1.00
CA ILE A 46 1.19 -16.60 -2.13
C ILE A 46 2.68 -16.96 -2.02
N GLY A 47 3.54 -16.01 -1.68
CA GLY A 47 4.98 -16.26 -1.52
C GLY A 47 5.34 -17.22 -0.39
N VAL A 48 4.62 -17.15 0.74
CA VAL A 48 4.80 -18.08 1.87
C VAL A 48 4.24 -19.47 1.52
N SER A 49 3.02 -19.54 1.00
CA SER A 49 2.35 -20.83 0.70
C SER A 49 3.04 -21.65 -0.38
N THR A 50 3.65 -20.99 -1.37
CA THR A 50 4.43 -21.66 -2.42
C THR A 50 5.83 -22.07 -1.99
N GLY A 51 6.31 -21.61 -0.82
CA GLY A 51 7.65 -21.93 -0.34
C GLY A 51 8.79 -21.36 -1.18
N LEU A 52 8.50 -20.44 -2.10
CA LEU A 52 9.48 -19.81 -3.01
C LEU A 52 10.63 -19.14 -2.24
N ALA A 53 10.31 -18.61 -1.05
CA ALA A 53 11.27 -18.06 -0.09
C ALA A 53 12.32 -19.04 0.41
N ARG A 54 11.99 -20.34 0.53
CA ARG A 54 12.86 -21.39 1.08
C ARG A 54 13.76 -22.02 0.00
N ALA A 55 13.32 -21.96 -1.26
CA ALA A 55 14.02 -22.54 -2.40
C ALA A 55 15.08 -21.59 -3.02
N MET A 56 14.98 -20.28 -2.80
CA MET A 56 15.92 -19.30 -3.34
C MET A 56 17.01 -18.92 -2.34
N SER A 57 18.27 -19.16 -2.70
CA SER A 57 19.43 -18.60 -2.01
C SER A 57 19.32 -17.06 -1.91
N PRO A 58 19.85 -16.42 -0.83
CA PRO A 58 19.86 -14.97 -0.67
C PRO A 58 20.36 -14.21 -1.90
N GLY A 59 21.32 -14.77 -2.65
CA GLY A 59 21.84 -14.18 -3.89
C GLY A 59 20.83 -14.18 -5.03
N ILE A 60 20.05 -15.25 -5.21
CA ILE A 60 19.02 -15.32 -6.25
C ILE A 60 17.86 -14.39 -5.91
N GLY A 61 17.49 -14.30 -4.63
CA GLY A 61 16.48 -13.35 -4.16
C GLY A 61 16.87 -11.89 -4.40
N LEU A 62 18.16 -11.56 -4.30
CA LEU A 62 18.68 -10.23 -4.63
C LEU A 62 18.59 -9.96 -6.14
N MET A 63 18.98 -10.93 -6.97
CA MET A 63 18.92 -10.80 -8.43
C MET A 63 17.48 -10.65 -8.95
N VAL A 64 16.54 -11.43 -8.42
CA VAL A 64 15.11 -11.30 -8.75
C VAL A 64 14.56 -9.96 -8.27
N PHE A 65 14.97 -9.51 -7.07
CA PHE A 65 14.56 -8.19 -6.57
C PHE A 65 15.07 -7.06 -7.47
N LEU A 66 16.36 -7.04 -7.81
CA LEU A 66 16.94 -6.03 -8.71
C LEU A 66 16.28 -6.10 -10.08
N GLY A 67 16.25 -7.29 -10.71
CA GLY A 67 15.67 -7.46 -12.04
C GLY A 67 14.19 -7.09 -12.09
N GLY A 68 13.42 -7.53 -11.11
CA GLY A 68 12.00 -7.17 -10.96
C GLY A 68 11.82 -5.67 -10.72
N ALA A 69 12.56 -5.07 -9.79
CA ALA A 69 12.47 -3.65 -9.49
C ALA A 69 12.80 -2.78 -10.70
N PHE A 70 13.91 -3.04 -11.39
CA PHE A 70 14.26 -2.31 -12.62
C PHE A 70 13.25 -2.55 -13.74
N GLY A 71 12.75 -3.78 -13.91
CA GLY A 71 11.74 -4.12 -14.91
C GLY A 71 10.41 -3.38 -14.66
N PHE A 72 9.92 -3.40 -13.42
CA PHE A 72 8.72 -2.65 -13.05
C PHE A 72 8.93 -1.15 -13.14
N MET A 73 10.09 -0.62 -12.74
CA MET A 73 10.38 0.81 -12.83
C MET A 73 10.33 1.30 -14.29
N TYR A 74 10.89 0.53 -15.22
CA TYR A 74 10.78 0.80 -16.64
C TYR A 74 9.33 0.69 -17.16
N ALA A 75 8.59 -0.35 -16.75
CA ALA A 75 7.20 -0.54 -17.15
C ALA A 75 6.28 0.58 -16.64
N ILE A 76 6.47 1.03 -15.39
CA ILE A 76 5.74 2.14 -14.79
C ILE A 76 6.07 3.45 -15.52
N GLU A 77 7.35 3.71 -15.78
CA GLU A 77 7.77 4.90 -16.52
C GLU A 77 7.14 4.97 -17.91
N LYS A 78 7.03 3.83 -18.59
CA LYS A 78 6.36 3.73 -19.89
C LYS A 78 4.83 3.85 -19.80
N THR A 79 4.22 3.39 -18.71
CA THR A 79 2.76 3.38 -18.52
C THR A 79 2.22 4.56 -17.71
N LYS A 80 3.08 5.52 -17.34
CA LYS A 80 2.76 6.67 -16.47
C LYS A 80 1.61 7.55 -16.96
N ASN A 81 1.46 7.71 -18.28
CA ASN A 81 0.44 8.57 -18.89
C ASN A 81 -0.76 7.79 -19.42
N SER A 82 -0.91 6.52 -19.03
CA SER A 82 -1.96 5.64 -19.53
C SER A 82 -2.73 5.00 -18.38
N ALA A 83 -4.01 4.68 -18.61
CA ALA A 83 -4.83 3.92 -17.66
C ALA A 83 -4.22 2.54 -17.33
N ALA A 84 -3.35 2.02 -18.21
CA ALA A 84 -2.58 0.81 -17.96
C ALA A 84 -1.57 0.94 -16.79
N GLY A 85 -1.22 2.15 -16.35
CA GLY A 85 -0.32 2.36 -15.21
C GLY A 85 -0.88 1.84 -13.88
N VAL A 86 -2.20 1.91 -13.68
CA VAL A 86 -2.86 1.46 -12.44
C VAL A 86 -2.63 -0.04 -12.19
N PRO A 87 -2.94 -0.96 -13.12
CA PRO A 87 -2.68 -2.38 -12.91
C PRO A 87 -1.18 -2.71 -12.84
N VAL A 88 -0.31 -1.98 -13.54
CA VAL A 88 1.16 -2.17 -13.45
C VAL A 88 1.67 -1.80 -12.05
N LEU A 89 1.17 -0.71 -11.45
CA LEU A 89 1.49 -0.32 -10.08
C LEU A 89 0.96 -1.32 -9.05
N LEU A 90 -0.23 -1.88 -9.27
CA LEU A 90 -0.76 -2.96 -8.43
C LEU A 90 0.09 -4.23 -8.52
N ALA A 91 0.52 -4.62 -9.72
CA ALA A 91 1.41 -5.76 -9.93
C ALA A 91 2.77 -5.54 -9.27
N PHE A 92 3.33 -4.33 -9.35
CA PHE A 92 4.56 -3.97 -8.63
C PHE A 92 4.37 -4.07 -7.10
N THR A 93 3.26 -3.56 -6.59
CA THR A 93 2.92 -3.63 -5.16
C THR A 93 2.78 -5.08 -4.69
N PHE A 94 2.15 -5.92 -5.50
CA PHE A 94 2.06 -7.37 -5.27
C PHE A 94 3.43 -8.04 -5.26
N PHE A 95 4.28 -7.75 -6.26
CA PHE A 95 5.65 -8.27 -6.34
C PHE A 95 6.47 -7.92 -5.10
N MET A 96 6.33 -6.69 -4.60
CA MET A 96 6.98 -6.27 -3.35
C MET A 96 6.49 -7.11 -2.16
N GLY A 97 5.18 -7.39 -2.07
CA GLY A 97 4.62 -8.32 -1.07
C GLY A 97 5.19 -9.74 -1.17
N LEU A 98 5.31 -10.27 -2.39
CA LEU A 98 5.95 -11.57 -2.64
C LEU A 98 7.40 -11.59 -2.15
N MET A 99 8.17 -10.52 -2.39
CA MET A 99 9.55 -10.43 -1.91
C MET A 99 9.66 -10.30 -0.39
N LEU A 100 8.68 -9.69 0.28
CA LEU A 100 8.63 -9.64 1.75
C LEU A 100 8.34 -11.00 2.39
N SER A 101 7.64 -11.91 1.70
CA SER A 101 7.32 -13.26 2.20
C SER A 101 8.54 -14.02 2.71
N ARG A 102 9.72 -13.77 2.12
CA ARG A 102 10.97 -14.44 2.49
C ARG A 102 11.50 -14.04 3.86
N LEU A 103 11.29 -12.79 4.27
CA LEU A 103 11.64 -12.32 5.61
C LEU A 103 10.68 -12.90 6.65
N VAL A 104 9.40 -13.00 6.29
CA VAL A 104 8.36 -13.54 7.18
C VAL A 104 8.48 -15.05 7.35
N GLY A 105 8.87 -15.78 6.31
CA GLY A 105 9.02 -17.24 6.37
C GLY A 105 10.38 -17.74 6.87
N SER A 106 11.35 -16.86 7.11
CA SER A 106 12.69 -17.22 7.63
C SER A 106 12.76 -17.29 9.16
N VAL A 107 11.73 -16.82 9.85
CA VAL A 107 11.51 -16.94 11.30
C VAL A 107 10.57 -18.12 11.56
#